data_AF-A0A376VZS5-F1
#
_entry.id   AF-A0A376VZS5-F1
#
_cell.length_a   1.000
_cell.length_b   1.000
_cell.length_c   1.000
_cell.angle_alpha   90.00
_cell.angle_beta   90.00
_cell.angle_gamma   90.00
#
_symmetry.space_group_name_H-M   'P 1'
#
loop_
_entity.id
_entity.type
_entity.pdbx_description
1 polymer ?
#
loop_
_entity_poly.entity_id
_entity_poly.type
_entity_poly.pdbx_seq_one_letter_code
_entity_poly.pdbx_strand_id
1 'polypeptide(L)' 'MAITGIFFGSDTGNTENIAKMIQKQLGKDVADVHDIAKKQQRRSGSI' A
#
# COMPACT_ATOMS: atom_id res chain seq x y z
N MET A 1 11.71 -2.51 8.70
CA MET A 1 11.37 -1.36 7.84
C MET A 1 11.46 -1.87 6.42
N ALA A 2 10.35 -1.94 5.68
CA ALA A 2 10.43 -2.30 4.26
C ALA A 2 11.23 -1.23 3.50
N ILE A 3 11.99 -1.66 2.50
CA ILE A 3 12.83 -0.76 1.70
C ILE A 3 12.05 -0.09 0.56
N THR A 4 10.93 -0.70 0.15
CA THR A 4 10.12 -0.26 -0.98
C THR A 4 8.65 -0.16 -0.59
N GLY A 5 8.00 0.95 -0.93
CA GLY A 5 6.55 1.13 -0.78
C GLY A 5 5.81 1.00 -2.10
N ILE A 6 4.79 0.14 -2.16
CA ILE A 6 3.89 -0.06 -3.30
C ILE A 6 2.59 0.68 -2.99
N PHE A 7 2.36 1.80 -3.66
CA PHE A 7 1.13 2.60 -3.51
C PHE A 7 0.21 2.36 -4.70
N PHE A 8 -1.04 2.02 -4.44
CA PHE A 8 -2.01 1.77 -5.50
C PHE A 8 -3.39 2.34 -5.14
N GLY A 9 -4.15 2.69 -6.17
CA GLY A 9 -5.60 2.89 -6.10
C GLY A 9 -6.29 1.82 -6.94
N SER A 10 -7.45 1.36 -6.49
CA SER A 10 -8.23 0.36 -7.22
C SER A 10 -9.71 0.56 -6.96
N ASP A 11 -10.51 0.47 -8.01
CA ASP A 11 -11.98 0.55 -7.93
C ASP A 11 -12.58 -0.86 -7.75
N THR A 12 -12.22 -1.79 -8.64
CA THR A 12 -12.74 -3.18 -8.66
C THR A 12 -11.76 -4.24 -8.11
N GLY A 13 -10.68 -3.82 -7.44
CA GLY A 13 -9.70 -4.73 -6.80
C GLY A 13 -8.61 -5.35 -7.70
N ASN A 14 -8.63 -5.13 -9.02
CA ASN A 14 -7.62 -5.72 -9.91
C ASN A 14 -6.20 -5.23 -9.60
N THR A 15 -6.02 -3.93 -9.40
CA THR A 15 -4.71 -3.35 -9.07
C THR A 15 -4.21 -3.82 -7.69
N GLU A 16 -5.13 -4.05 -6.74
CA GLU A 16 -4.80 -4.61 -5.43
C GLU A 16 -4.20 -6.01 -5.55
N ASN A 17 -4.79 -6.87 -6.38
CA ASN A 17 -4.27 -8.22 -6.61
C ASN A 17 -2.86 -8.20 -7.21
N ILE A 18 -2.61 -7.31 -8.19
CA ILE A 18 -1.26 -7.15 -8.76
C ILE A 18 -0.28 -6.65 -7.70
N ALA A 19 -0.65 -5.63 -6.91
CA ALA A 19 0.21 -5.09 -5.85
C ALA A 19 0.61 -6.15 -4.82
N LYS A 20 -0.33 -7.01 -4.41
CA LYS A 20 -0.08 -8.15 -3.52
C LYS A 20 0.80 -9.23 -4.16
N MET A 21 0.64 -9.51 -5.46
CA MET A 21 1.51 -10.44 -6.17
C MET A 21 2.95 -9.93 -6.25
N ILE A 22 3.13 -8.65 -6.56
CA ILE A 22 4.46 -8.00 -6.57
C ILE A 22 5.08 -8.08 -5.17
N GLN A 23 4.33 -7.76 -4.10
CA GLN A 23 4.82 -7.93 -2.73
C GLN A 23 5.26 -9.36 -2.44
N LYS A 24 4.48 -10.36 -2.87
CA LYS A 24 4.82 -11.78 -2.66
C LYS A 24 6.11 -12.17 -3.38
N GLN A 25 6.38 -11.61 -4.55
CA GLN A 25 7.60 -11.86 -5.31
C GLN A 25 8.82 -11.17 -4.68
N LEU A 26 8.64 -9.97 -4.12
CA LEU A 26 9.72 -9.20 -3.49
C LEU A 26 10.01 -9.64 -2.04
N GLY A 27 9.01 -10.15 -1.33
CA GLY A 27 9.07 -10.43 0.10
C GLY A 27 8.41 -9.33 0.93
N LYS A 28 7.76 -9.74 2.03
CA LYS A 28 7.05 -8.81 2.95
C LYS A 28 8.00 -7.94 3.77
N ASP A 29 9.22 -8.41 3.95
CA ASP A 29 10.34 -7.70 4.58
C ASP A 29 10.93 -6.62 3.67
N VAL A 30 10.73 -6.74 2.35
CA VAL A 30 11.27 -5.85 1.32
C VAL A 30 10.24 -4.81 0.88
N ALA A 31 8.97 -5.22 0.72
CA ALA A 31 7.93 -4.39 0.15
C ALA A 31 6.67 -4.29 1.02
N ASP A 32 6.22 -3.06 1.27
CA ASP A 32 4.96 -2.75 1.93
C ASP A 32 3.91 -2.24 0.93
N VAL A 33 2.66 -2.68 1.06
CA VAL A 33 1.56 -2.35 0.15
C VAL A 33 0.60 -1.36 0.80
N HIS A 34 0.29 -0.26 0.11
CA HIS A 34 -0.55 0.82 0.61
C HIS A 34 -1.64 1.18 -0.40
N ASP A 35 -2.89 1.02 0.05
CA ASP A 35 -4.07 1.51 -0.66
C ASP A 35 -4.23 3.02 -0.38
N ILE A 36 -4.19 3.84 -1.43
CA ILE A 36 -4.33 5.30 -1.32
C ILE A 36 -5.81 5.73 -1.17
N ALA A 37 -6.76 4.90 -1.61
CA ALA A 37 -8.19 5.20 -1.46
C ALA A 37 -8.64 5.06 0.00
N LYS A 38 -7.97 4.20 0.78
CA LYS A 38 -8.25 4.01 2.22
C LYS A 38 -7.55 5.00 3.14
N LYS A 39 -6.63 5.84 2.64
CA LYS A 39 -5.93 6.84 3.47
C LYS A 39 -6.75 8.13 3.59
N GLN A 40 -7.72 8.15 4.51
CA GLN A 40 -8.20 9.42 5.06
C GLN A 40 -7.09 10.04 5.91
N GLN A 41 -6.63 11.22 5.51
CA GLN A 41 -5.61 11.97 6.23
C GLN A 41 -6.16 12.44 7.60
N ARG A 42 -5.95 11.66 8.67
CA ARG A 42 -6.12 12.17 10.03
C ARG A 42 -4.88 12.96 10.42
N ARG A 43 -4.83 14.24 10.04
CA ARG A 43 -4.04 15.25 10.75
C ARG A 43 -4.78 15.59 12.03
N SER A 44 -4.65 14.75 13.06
CA SER A 44 -4.98 15.15 14.43
C SER A 44 -3.72 15.72 15.06
N GLY A 45 -3.30 16.88 14.57
CA GLY A 45 -2.39 17.74 15.31
C GLY A 45 -3.26 18.60 16.22
N SER A 46 -3.39 18.19 17.49
CA SER A 46 -3.75 19.13 18.53
C SER A 46 -2.63 20.17 18.60
N ILE A 47 -2.95 21.40 18.23
CA ILE A 47 -2.24 22.60 18.69
C ILE A 47 -2.98 23.07 19.93
#